data_AF-A0A1G1T9G4-F1
#
_entry.id   AF-A0A1G1T9G4-F1
#
_cell.length_a   1.000
_cell.length_b   1.000
_cell.length_c   1.000
_cell.angle_alpha   90.00
_cell.angle_beta   90.00
_cell.angle_gamma   90.00
#
_symmetry.space_group_name_H-M   'P 1'
#
loop_
_entity.id
_entity.type
_entity.pdbx_description
1 polymer ?
#
loop_
_entity_poly.entity_id
_entity_poly.type
_entity_poly.pdbx_seq_one_letter_code
_entity_poly.pdbx_strand_id
1 'polypeptide(L)'
;MSQLTITLDDDLLQAAQDYARQHGQELDKLVAGLLQAAVRPAEPAVPALVRPSLTAVQRLYGSLKAPADFDYKQELEEGRAEQHGL
;
A
#
# COMPACT_ATOMS: atom_id res chain seq x y z
N MET A 1 -22.11 -19.60 3.63
CA MET A 1 -20.90 -20.27 3.10
C MET A 1 -21.13 -20.43 1.61
N SER A 2 -20.39 -19.71 0.79
CA SER A 2 -20.44 -19.83 -0.67
C SER A 2 -19.19 -20.56 -1.12
N GLN A 3 -19.34 -21.59 -1.96
CA GLN A 3 -18.22 -22.41 -2.46
C GLN A 3 -17.88 -21.97 -3.88
N LEU A 4 -16.59 -21.73 -4.13
CA LEU A 4 -16.05 -21.38 -5.45
C LEU A 4 -15.08 -22.48 -5.87
N THR A 5 -15.24 -23.02 -7.07
CA THR A 5 -14.30 -23.97 -7.66
C THR A 5 -13.68 -23.32 -8.89
N ILE A 6 -12.36 -23.18 -8.87
CA ILE A 6 -11.57 -22.63 -9.97
C ILE A 6 -10.65 -23.71 -10.51
N THR A 7 -10.58 -23.83 -11.82
CA THR A 7 -9.61 -24.70 -12.49
C THR A 7 -8.35 -23.89 -12.74
N LEU A 8 -7.22 -24.38 -12.26
CA LEU A 8 -5.90 -23.77 -12.41
C LEU A 8 -4.98 -24.80 -13.07
N ASP A 9 -3.97 -24.32 -13.77
CA ASP A 9 -2.88 -25.18 -14.24
C ASP A 9 -2.09 -25.75 -13.06
N ASP A 10 -1.58 -26.98 -13.22
CA ASP A 10 -0.86 -27.68 -12.14
C ASP A 10 0.37 -26.90 -11.65
N ASP A 11 1.10 -26.26 -12.57
CA ASP A 11 2.27 -25.44 -12.24
C ASP A 11 1.89 -24.22 -11.39
N LEU A 12 0.76 -23.59 -11.72
CA LEU A 12 0.25 -22.42 -10.99
C LEU A 12 -0.25 -22.83 -9.60
N LEU A 13 -0.89 -24.00 -9.49
CA LEU A 13 -1.35 -24.55 -8.22
C LEU A 13 -0.17 -24.85 -7.27
N GLN A 14 0.94 -25.37 -7.79
CA GLN A 14 2.15 -25.60 -7.01
C GLN A 14 2.79 -24.28 -6.55
N ALA A 15 2.97 -23.33 -7.47
CA ALA A 15 3.53 -22.02 -7.15
C ALA A 15 2.72 -21.28 -6.06
N ALA A 16 1.39 -21.37 -6.14
CA ALA A 16 0.51 -20.75 -5.15
C ALA A 16 0.60 -21.43 -3.77
N GLN A 17 0.72 -22.76 -3.72
CA GLN A 17 0.93 -23.48 -2.46
C GLN A 17 2.28 -23.16 -1.83
N ASP A 18 3.33 -23.09 -2.62
CA ASP A 18 4.67 -22.76 -2.13
C ASP A 18 4.72 -21.33 -1.58
N TYR A 19 4.12 -20.37 -2.29
CA TYR A 19 3.98 -19.00 -1.82
C TYR A 19 3.23 -18.93 -0.48
N ALA A 20 2.10 -19.63 -0.37
CA ALA A 20 1.30 -19.67 0.85
C ALA A 20 2.10 -20.25 2.04
N ARG A 21 2.81 -21.36 1.82
CA ARG A 21 3.68 -22.00 2.83
C ARG A 21 4.81 -21.10 3.28
N GLN A 22 5.50 -20.45 2.35
CA GLN A 22 6.60 -19.52 2.66
C GLN A 22 6.13 -18.34 3.53
N HIS A 23 4.88 -17.92 3.39
CA HIS A 23 4.31 -16.80 4.14
C HIS A 23 3.49 -17.25 5.37
N GLY A 24 3.45 -18.56 5.67
CA GLY A 24 2.71 -19.11 6.81
C GLY A 24 1.20 -18.93 6.70
N GLN A 25 0.67 -18.85 5.47
CA GLN A 25 -0.74 -18.64 5.17
C GLN A 25 -1.34 -19.86 4.47
N GLU A 26 -2.65 -20.04 4.61
CA GLU A 26 -3.37 -21.07 3.88
C GLU A 26 -3.80 -20.56 2.51
N LEU A 27 -3.81 -21.45 1.51
CA LEU A 27 -4.14 -21.10 0.13
C LEU A 27 -5.52 -20.45 0.01
N ASP A 28 -6.51 -20.96 0.74
CA ASP A 28 -7.88 -20.40 0.75
C ASP A 28 -7.90 -18.96 1.25
N LYS A 29 -7.11 -18.64 2.29
CA LYS A 29 -7.01 -17.28 2.82
C LYS A 29 -6.31 -16.35 1.84
N LEU A 30 -5.27 -16.83 1.16
CA LEU A 30 -4.56 -16.07 0.13
C LEU A 30 -5.51 -15.71 -1.02
N VAL A 31 -6.22 -16.70 -1.56
CA VAL A 31 -7.15 -16.51 -2.70
C VAL A 31 -8.31 -15.60 -2.29
N ALA A 32 -8.89 -15.80 -1.12
CA ALA A 32 -9.96 -14.94 -0.61
C ALA A 32 -9.50 -13.48 -0.47
N GLY A 33 -8.28 -13.25 0.05
CA GLY A 33 -7.70 -11.91 0.18
C GLY A 33 -7.45 -11.24 -1.17
N LEU A 34 -6.93 -11.98 -2.15
CA LEU A 34 -6.73 -11.48 -3.51
C LEU A 34 -8.05 -11.12 -4.19
N LEU A 35 -9.07 -11.99 -4.07
CA LEU A 35 -10.41 -11.71 -4.58
C LEU A 35 -11.02 -10.47 -3.91
N GLN A 36 -10.86 -10.32 -2.60
CA GLN A 36 -11.34 -9.14 -1.90
C GLN A 36 -10.66 -7.86 -2.39
N ALA A 37 -9.35 -7.89 -2.62
CA ALA A 37 -8.60 -6.75 -3.17
C ALA A 37 -9.01 -6.43 -4.61
N ALA A 38 -9.27 -7.44 -5.44
CA ALA A 38 -9.63 -7.28 -6.84
C ALA A 38 -11.08 -6.81 -7.06
N VAL A 39 -12.01 -7.25 -6.20
CA VAL A 39 -13.45 -6.98 -6.33
C VAL A 39 -13.88 -5.75 -5.52
N ARG A 40 -13.02 -5.22 -4.63
CA ARG A 40 -13.34 -4.00 -3.89
C ARG A 40 -13.64 -2.89 -4.91
N PRO A 41 -14.88 -2.37 -4.98
CA PRO A 41 -15.16 -1.23 -5.83
C PRO A 41 -14.19 -0.13 -5.41
N ALA A 42 -13.66 0.62 -6.38
CA ALA A 42 -12.79 1.74 -6.11
C ALA A 42 -13.54 2.71 -5.18
N GLU A 43 -13.36 2.54 -3.87
CA GLU A 43 -13.61 3.59 -2.91
C GLU A 43 -12.78 4.79 -3.42
N PRO A 44 -13.34 6.01 -3.42
CA PRO A 44 -12.63 7.18 -3.90
C PRO A 44 -11.26 7.16 -3.25
N ALA A 45 -10.23 7.13 -4.07
CA ALA A 45 -8.86 6.82 -3.68
C ALA A 45 -8.47 7.66 -2.46
N VAL A 46 -8.59 7.08 -1.27
CA VAL A 46 -7.83 7.53 -0.12
C VAL A 46 -6.47 6.91 -0.38
N PRO A 47 -5.44 7.69 -0.74
CA PRO A 47 -4.17 7.14 -1.16
C PRO A 47 -3.67 6.15 -0.13
N ALA A 48 -3.41 4.92 -0.58
CA ALA A 48 -3.03 3.77 0.23
C ALA A 48 -1.65 4.00 0.87
N LEU A 49 -1.64 4.77 1.96
CA LEU A 49 -0.53 4.93 2.89
C LEU A 49 -0.99 4.45 4.27
N VAL A 50 -1.61 3.26 4.32
CA VAL A 50 -1.87 2.56 5.59
C VAL A 50 -0.84 1.43 5.71
N ARG A 51 0.43 1.79 5.88
CA ARG A 51 1.34 0.93 6.65
C ARG A 51 1.08 1.26 8.13
N PRO A 52 1.07 0.29 9.06
CA PRO A 52 0.87 0.56 10.49
C PRO A 52 1.93 1.52 11.09
N SER A 53 3.04 1.75 10.39
CA SER A 53 4.06 2.76 10.73
C SER A 53 3.69 4.20 10.36
N LEU A 54 2.61 4.43 9.61
CA LEU A 54 2.20 5.74 9.10
C LEU A 54 1.01 6.35 9.84
N THR A 55 0.45 5.69 10.86
CA THR A 55 -0.69 6.21 11.64
C THR A 55 -0.38 7.54 12.31
N ALA A 56 0.87 7.74 12.76
CA ALA A 56 1.35 9.02 13.27
C ALA A 56 1.43 10.07 12.16
N VAL A 57 1.90 9.69 10.97
CA VAL A 57 2.01 10.57 9.79
C VAL A 57 0.64 10.99 9.28
N GLN A 58 -0.36 10.10 9.34
CA GLN A 58 -1.74 10.41 8.97
C GLN A 58 -2.38 11.45 9.89
N ARG A 59 -2.08 11.42 11.20
CA ARG A 59 -2.54 12.47 12.14
C ARG A 59 -1.93 13.84 11.85
N LEU A 60 -0.81 13.88 11.15
CA LEU A 60 -0.13 15.12 10.73
C LEU A 60 -0.61 15.60 9.35
N TYR A 61 -1.32 14.75 8.60
CA TYR A 61 -1.87 15.09 7.29
C TYR A 61 -2.91 16.22 7.44
N GLY A 62 -2.68 17.35 6.78
CA GLY A 62 -3.50 18.56 6.92
C GLY A 62 -3.11 19.51 8.07
N SER A 63 -2.17 19.14 8.94
CA SER A 63 -1.58 20.05 9.93
C SER A 63 -0.60 21.04 9.28
N LEU A 64 0.08 20.59 8.23
CA LEU A 64 0.94 21.44 7.41
C LEU A 64 0.09 22.25 6.43
N LYS A 65 -0.04 23.55 6.71
CA LYS A 65 -0.65 24.52 5.82
C LYS A 65 0.44 25.13 4.95
N ALA A 66 0.62 24.57 3.76
CA ALA A 66 1.47 25.15 2.75
C ALA A 66 0.63 26.05 1.82
N PRO A 67 1.20 27.15 1.28
CA PRO A 67 0.60 27.87 0.16
C PRO A 67 0.28 26.96 -1.02
N ALA A 68 -0.70 27.32 -1.85
CA ALA A 68 -1.05 26.52 -3.03
C ALA A 68 0.12 26.36 -4.02
N ASP A 69 1.03 27.33 -4.02
CA ASP A 69 2.19 27.40 -4.92
C ASP A 69 3.49 26.91 -4.25
N PHE A 70 3.38 26.19 -3.13
CA PHE A 70 4.53 25.76 -2.35
C PHE A 70 5.35 24.67 -3.08
N ASP A 71 6.55 25.03 -3.52
CA ASP A 71 7.52 24.08 -4.06
C ASP A 71 8.40 23.52 -2.94
N TYR A 72 8.03 22.33 -2.47
CA TYR A 72 8.77 21.61 -1.43
C TYR A 72 10.26 21.40 -1.77
N LYS A 73 10.61 21.24 -3.05
CA LYS A 73 12.01 20.99 -3.45
C LYS A 73 12.84 22.25 -3.31
N GLN A 74 12.30 23.38 -3.75
CA GLN A 74 12.97 24.67 -3.69
C GLN A 74 13.27 25.05 -2.23
N GLU A 75 12.27 24.97 -1.36
CA GLU A 75 12.40 25.32 0.07
C GLU A 75 13.38 24.40 0.81
N LEU A 76 13.46 23.12 0.41
CA LEU A 76 14.47 22.21 0.94
C LEU A 76 15.90 22.58 0.52
N GLU A 77 16.08 22.98 -0.74
CA GLU A 77 17.38 23.41 -1.26
C GLU A 77 17.82 24.72 -0.62
N GLU A 78 16.92 25.69 -0.50
CA GLU A 78 17.15 26.96 0.19
C GLU A 78 17.51 26.73 1.66
N GLY A 79 16.72 25.95 2.40
CA GLY A 79 17.04 25.65 3.80
C GLY A 79 18.36 24.90 3.98
N ARG A 80 18.73 24.04 3.02
CA ARG A 80 20.03 23.35 3.04
C ARG A 80 21.19 24.29 2.71
N ALA A 81 21.00 25.23 1.78
CA ALA A 81 21.98 26.26 1.45
C ALA A 81 22.20 27.21 2.65
N GLU A 82 21.13 27.62 3.34
CA GLU A 82 21.22 28.42 4.57
C GLU A 82 21.94 27.69 5.70
N GLN A 83 21.66 26.39 5.89
CA GLN A 83 22.26 25.60 6.96
C GLN A 83 23.74 25.27 6.72
N HIS A 84 24.16 25.19 5.45
CA HIS A 84 25.53 24.84 5.05
C HIS A 84 26.33 26.00 4.45
N GLY A 85 25.77 27.21 4.35
CA GLY A 85 26.47 28.43 3.95
C GLY A 85 27.12 28.34 2.57
N LEU A 86 26.32 28.09 1.52
CA LEU A 86 26.73 28.22 0.12
C LEU A 86 26.02 29.39 -0.54
#